data_AF-A0A0M2V1U8-F1
#
_entry.id   AF-A0A0M2V1U8-F1
#
_cell.length_a   1.000
_cell.length_b   1.000
_cell.length_c   1.000
_cell.angle_alpha   90.00
_cell.angle_beta   90.00
_cell.angle_gamma   90.00
#
_symmetry.space_group_name_H-M   'P 1'
#
loop_
_entity.id
_entity.type
_entity.pdbx_description
1 polymer ?
#
loop_
_entity_poly.entity_id
_entity_poly.type
_entity_poly.pdbx_seq_one_letter_code
_entity_poly.pdbx_strand_id
1 'polypeptide(L)'
;MRKYPTIFTFSMLFALTGCSDVSAGFERFSLSGQQYCIPKEYNPFQYGKTSSAFSFAGADTDNRSASVIVQFAGHEVQSQVPDYTAALGEQDFLLFATIRRPGVEETRSFLKRGAYSSGLKLAEDFQFVEHVEAKGYYRVSQDPFPDNAFWNIYKIKPDPEQRVPEMLNDYFLGACSMSSIYPSVCNIDIQQQDYLIQLQTPETNILLQQELAQFVYDKLQQWQDNCSAQ
;
A
#
# COMPACT_ATOMS: atom_id res chain seq x y z
N MET A 1 -72.38 -50.92 4.62
CA MET A 1 -71.09 -50.90 3.89
C MET A 1 -70.45 -49.53 4.08
N ARG A 2 -69.17 -49.51 4.46
CA ARG A 2 -68.33 -48.33 4.71
C ARG A 2 -68.13 -47.50 3.45
N LYS A 3 -67.89 -46.19 3.60
CA LYS A 3 -66.70 -45.47 3.09
C LYS A 3 -66.71 -44.00 3.54
N TYR A 4 -65.74 -43.65 4.38
CA TYR A 4 -65.32 -42.27 4.69
C TYR A 4 -64.34 -41.79 3.62
N PRO A 5 -64.27 -40.50 3.31
CA PRO A 5 -63.06 -39.89 2.78
C PRO A 5 -62.30 -39.14 3.88
N THR A 6 -61.17 -39.71 4.25
CA THR A 6 -59.99 -39.02 4.81
C THR A 6 -59.35 -38.16 3.72
N ILE A 7 -58.57 -37.12 4.09
CA ILE A 7 -57.41 -36.49 3.39
C ILE A 7 -57.53 -34.94 3.45
N PHE A 8 -56.53 -34.12 3.78
CA PHE A 8 -55.16 -34.23 4.30
C PHE A 8 -54.84 -32.86 4.92
N THR A 9 -54.21 -32.82 6.08
CA THR A 9 -53.68 -31.59 6.70
C THR A 9 -52.35 -31.24 6.01
N PHE A 10 -52.28 -30.09 5.34
CA PHE A 10 -51.04 -29.57 4.76
C PHE A 10 -50.27 -28.81 5.85
N SER A 11 -49.36 -29.50 6.54
CA SER A 11 -48.38 -28.84 7.41
C SER A 11 -47.35 -28.13 6.54
N MET A 12 -47.51 -26.81 6.42
CA MET A 12 -46.52 -25.93 5.81
C MET A 12 -45.30 -25.85 6.74
N LEU A 13 -44.27 -26.66 6.46
CA LEU A 13 -42.93 -26.42 7.00
C LEU A 13 -42.46 -25.07 6.48
N PHE A 14 -42.44 -24.05 7.33
CA PHE A 14 -41.58 -22.89 7.12
C PHE A 14 -40.14 -23.38 7.26
N ALA A 15 -39.52 -23.68 6.11
CA ALA A 15 -38.08 -23.77 6.02
C ALA A 15 -37.53 -22.40 6.43
N LEU A 16 -36.93 -22.35 7.62
CA LEU A 16 -35.94 -21.34 8.00
C LEU A 16 -34.81 -21.46 6.98
N THR A 17 -34.91 -20.74 5.87
CA THR A 17 -33.78 -20.51 4.98
C THR A 17 -32.77 -19.73 5.79
N GLY A 18 -31.71 -20.44 6.17
CA GLY A 18 -30.59 -19.91 6.91
C GLY A 18 -30.08 -18.64 6.25
N CYS A 19 -29.68 -17.69 7.08
CA CYS A 19 -28.72 -16.67 6.69
C CYS A 19 -27.47 -17.42 6.21
N SER A 20 -27.36 -17.59 4.90
CA SER A 20 -26.14 -18.06 4.28
C SER A 20 -25.06 -17.03 4.61
N ASP A 21 -24.11 -17.47 5.44
CA ASP A 21 -22.82 -16.88 5.72
C ASP A 21 -22.33 -15.87 4.66
N VAL A 22 -22.43 -14.57 4.97
CA VAL A 22 -21.72 -13.49 4.24
C VAL A 22 -20.24 -13.46 4.68
N SER A 23 -19.64 -14.64 4.93
CA SER A 23 -18.21 -14.82 5.22
C SER A 23 -17.42 -15.25 3.97
N ALA A 24 -18.08 -15.38 2.81
CA ALA A 24 -17.47 -15.97 1.62
C ALA A 24 -16.47 -15.06 0.87
N GLY A 25 -16.51 -13.73 1.04
CA GLY A 25 -15.74 -12.78 0.21
C GLY A 25 -14.68 -11.94 0.91
N PHE A 26 -14.65 -11.92 2.25
CA PHE A 26 -13.82 -10.97 3.01
C PHE A 26 -12.91 -11.68 4.01
N GLU A 27 -11.77 -11.06 4.30
CA GLU A 27 -10.87 -11.39 5.39
C GLU A 27 -10.93 -10.29 6.45
N ARG A 28 -11.11 -10.68 7.72
CA ARG A 28 -11.14 -9.73 8.84
C ARG A 28 -9.73 -9.51 9.37
N PHE A 29 -9.38 -8.25 9.59
CA PHE A 29 -8.08 -7.85 10.10
C PHE A 29 -8.19 -6.71 11.10
N SER A 30 -7.24 -6.61 12.03
CA SER A 30 -7.21 -5.58 13.07
C SER A 30 -5.95 -4.73 12.98
N LEU A 31 -6.09 -3.41 12.84
CA LEU A 31 -5.00 -2.43 13.01
C LEU A 31 -5.23 -1.61 14.28
N SER A 32 -4.37 -1.83 15.28
CA SER A 32 -4.41 -1.09 16.55
C SER A 32 -5.81 -1.09 17.19
N GLY A 33 -6.46 -2.26 17.19
CA GLY A 33 -7.79 -2.47 17.77
C GLY A 33 -8.97 -2.13 16.84
N GLN A 34 -8.73 -1.47 15.70
CA GLN A 34 -9.77 -1.20 14.71
C GLN A 34 -9.91 -2.38 13.76
N GLN A 35 -11.14 -2.83 13.50
CA GLN A 35 -11.43 -3.95 12.59
C GLN A 35 -11.67 -3.47 11.15
N TYR A 36 -11.22 -4.26 10.19
CA TYR A 36 -11.36 -4.05 8.74
C TYR A 36 -11.79 -5.35 8.07
N CYS A 37 -12.68 -5.25 7.08
CA CYS A 37 -13.15 -6.35 6.28
C CYS A 37 -12.64 -6.17 4.85
N ILE A 38 -11.51 -6.80 4.55
CA ILE A 38 -10.79 -6.65 3.29
C ILE A 38 -11.28 -7.71 2.31
N PRO A 39 -11.76 -7.35 1.11
CA PRO A 39 -12.09 -8.33 0.09
C PRO A 39 -10.87 -9.17 -0.28
N LYS A 40 -11.10 -10.47 -0.45
CA LYS A 40 -10.06 -11.47 -0.67
C LYS A 40 -9.19 -11.20 -1.89
N GLU A 41 -9.73 -10.56 -2.92
CA GLU A 41 -9.00 -10.18 -4.14
C GLU A 41 -7.83 -9.21 -3.91
N TYR A 42 -7.86 -8.44 -2.81
CA TYR A 42 -6.78 -7.52 -2.42
C TYR A 42 -5.65 -8.21 -1.65
N ASN A 43 -5.79 -9.51 -1.34
CA ASN A 43 -4.76 -10.30 -0.67
C ASN A 43 -3.63 -10.64 -1.68
N PRO A 44 -2.38 -10.20 -1.44
CA PRO A 44 -1.28 -10.38 -2.40
C PRO A 44 -0.85 -11.83 -2.61
N PHE A 45 -1.29 -12.76 -1.77
CA PHE A 45 -0.90 -14.17 -1.82
C PHE A 45 -1.86 -15.04 -2.65
N GLN A 46 -2.95 -14.48 -3.17
CA GLN A 46 -3.85 -15.23 -4.05
C GLN A 46 -3.28 -15.46 -5.46
N TYR A 47 -2.24 -14.71 -5.85
CA TYR A 47 -1.62 -14.80 -7.18
C TYR A 47 -0.27 -15.54 -7.17
N GLY A 48 -0.21 -16.74 -6.59
CA GLY A 48 0.59 -17.89 -7.05
C GLY A 48 2.07 -17.75 -7.49
N LYS A 49 2.79 -16.65 -7.23
CA LYS A 49 4.22 -16.50 -7.52
C LYS A 49 4.95 -15.82 -6.36
N THR A 50 5.88 -16.58 -5.82
CA THR A 50 6.70 -16.32 -4.63
C THR A 50 7.53 -15.03 -4.73
N SER A 51 7.54 -14.24 -3.66
CA SER A 51 8.80 -13.69 -3.12
C SER A 51 8.71 -13.58 -1.59
N SER A 52 9.72 -14.15 -0.96
CA SER A 52 10.24 -13.91 0.39
C SER A 52 9.37 -13.12 1.37
N ALA A 53 8.65 -13.87 2.22
CA ALA A 53 8.21 -13.56 3.59
C ALA A 53 7.98 -12.08 3.97
N PHE A 54 6.72 -11.64 3.98
CA PHE A 54 6.27 -10.58 4.86
C PHE A 54 4.95 -10.96 5.53
N SER A 55 4.96 -10.89 6.86
CA SER A 55 4.01 -11.53 7.76
C SER A 55 2.61 -10.93 7.69
N PHE A 56 1.61 -11.77 7.47
CA PHE A 56 0.32 -11.62 8.12
C PHE A 56 0.46 -12.05 9.57
N ALA A 57 0.71 -11.12 10.48
CA ALA A 57 0.44 -11.36 11.90
C ALA A 57 -0.96 -10.84 12.19
N GLY A 58 -1.95 -11.72 12.03
CA GLY A 58 -3.17 -11.59 12.81
C GLY A 58 -2.90 -12.00 14.26
N ALA A 59 -3.53 -11.27 15.19
CA ALA A 59 -3.75 -11.60 16.59
C ALA A 59 -2.62 -11.28 17.61
N ASP A 60 -2.93 -10.30 18.45
CA ASP A 60 -2.62 -10.26 19.90
C ASP A 60 -1.32 -10.92 20.36
N THR A 61 -0.19 -10.25 20.13
CA THR A 61 1.01 -10.40 20.96
C THR A 61 1.71 -9.04 21.10
N ASP A 62 1.18 -8.18 21.95
CA ASP A 62 1.85 -6.99 22.50
C ASP A 62 2.52 -5.97 21.52
N ASN A 63 1.70 -4.97 21.18
CA ASN A 63 1.94 -3.53 21.31
C ASN A 63 2.71 -2.64 20.31
N ARG A 64 3.44 -3.06 19.25
CA ARG A 64 4.10 -2.05 18.35
C ARG A 64 4.24 -2.31 16.83
N SER A 65 3.55 -3.27 16.19
CA SER A 65 3.84 -3.52 14.75
C SER A 65 2.77 -4.30 13.96
N ALA A 66 1.48 -4.01 14.16
CA ALA A 66 0.45 -4.55 13.26
C ALA A 66 0.47 -3.80 11.91
N SER A 67 0.77 -4.52 10.83
CA SER A 67 0.69 -4.02 9.45
C SER A 67 -0.12 -4.97 8.58
N VAL A 68 -0.77 -4.43 7.55
CA VAL A 68 -1.38 -5.21 6.47
C VAL A 68 -0.74 -4.85 5.14
N ILE A 69 -0.58 -5.87 4.30
CA ILE A 69 -0.14 -5.71 2.91
C ILE A 69 -1.33 -5.99 2.02
N VAL A 70 -1.62 -5.05 1.13
CA VAL A 70 -2.67 -5.16 0.12
C VAL A 70 -2.07 -4.88 -1.25
N GLN A 71 -2.68 -5.46 -2.28
CA GLN A 71 -2.36 -5.18 -3.67
C GLN A 71 -3.58 -4.64 -4.40
N PHE A 72 -3.38 -3.73 -5.34
CA PHE A 72 -4.43 -3.19 -6.19
C PHE A 72 -4.07 -3.40 -7.65
N ALA A 73 -5.05 -3.80 -8.46
CA ALA A 73 -4.85 -3.87 -9.90
C ALA A 73 -4.62 -2.47 -10.46
N GLY A 74 -3.71 -2.33 -11.44
CA GLY A 74 -3.28 -1.01 -11.89
C GLY A 74 -4.42 -0.23 -12.54
N HIS A 75 -5.29 -0.90 -13.29
CA HIS A 75 -6.50 -0.30 -13.88
C HIS A 75 -7.52 0.19 -12.83
N GLU A 76 -7.62 -0.49 -11.69
CA GLU A 76 -8.47 -0.04 -10.59
C GLU A 76 -7.93 1.27 -9.99
N VAL A 77 -6.61 1.32 -9.74
CA VAL A 77 -5.94 2.54 -9.28
C VAL A 77 -6.14 3.66 -10.29
N GLN A 78 -5.91 3.39 -11.57
CA GLN A 78 -6.07 4.38 -12.65
C GLN A 78 -7.49 4.94 -12.75
N SER A 79 -8.52 4.15 -12.43
CA SER A 79 -9.91 4.62 -12.44
C SER A 79 -10.20 5.74 -11.42
N GLN A 80 -9.39 5.83 -10.36
CA GLN A 80 -9.53 6.82 -9.27
C GLN A 80 -8.37 7.81 -9.20
N VAL A 81 -7.21 7.43 -9.73
CA VAL A 81 -6.01 8.26 -9.91
C VAL A 81 -5.67 8.28 -11.41
N PRO A 82 -6.30 9.16 -12.21
CA PRO A 82 -6.23 9.10 -13.68
C PRO A 82 -4.82 9.17 -14.27
N ASP A 83 -3.92 9.88 -13.60
CA ASP A 83 -2.53 10.04 -14.02
C ASP A 83 -1.65 8.82 -13.68
N TYR A 84 -2.20 7.84 -12.96
CA TYR A 84 -1.49 6.60 -12.66
C TYR A 84 -1.19 5.83 -13.95
N THR A 85 0.10 5.63 -14.19
CA THR A 85 0.58 4.78 -15.28
C THR A 85 0.53 3.34 -14.83
N ALA A 86 -0.57 2.65 -15.19
CA ALA A 86 -0.79 1.25 -14.87
C ALA A 86 0.05 0.30 -15.74
N ALA A 87 0.32 0.66 -17.00
CA ALA A 87 1.06 -0.20 -17.91
C ALA A 87 2.57 0.04 -17.83
N LEU A 88 3.34 -1.04 -17.61
CA LEU A 88 4.78 -1.08 -17.83
C LEU A 88 5.06 -2.05 -18.98
N GLY A 89 5.12 -1.52 -20.20
CA GLY A 89 5.15 -2.33 -21.41
C GLY A 89 3.80 -3.02 -21.63
N GLU A 90 3.80 -4.34 -21.74
CA GLU A 90 2.59 -5.15 -21.96
C GLU A 90 1.93 -5.64 -20.65
N GLN A 91 2.50 -5.31 -19.48
CA GLN A 91 2.03 -5.80 -18.18
C GLN A 91 1.35 -4.71 -17.36
N ASP A 92 0.29 -5.08 -16.63
CA ASP A 92 -0.35 -4.25 -15.61
C ASP A 92 0.52 -4.25 -14.35
N PHE A 93 0.94 -3.06 -13.89
CA PHE A 93 1.70 -2.90 -12.66
C PHE A 93 0.73 -2.75 -11.49
N LEU A 94 0.82 -3.71 -10.57
CA LEU A 94 0.05 -3.72 -9.34
C LEU A 94 0.62 -2.73 -8.34
N LEU A 95 -0.23 -1.90 -7.74
CA LEU A 95 0.17 -1.08 -6.60
C LEU A 95 0.18 -1.97 -5.36
N PHE A 96 1.34 -2.13 -4.73
CA PHE A 96 1.41 -2.76 -3.40
C PHE A 96 1.44 -1.67 -2.33
N ALA A 97 0.67 -1.87 -1.27
CA ALA A 97 0.65 -0.98 -0.12
C ALA A 97 0.80 -1.78 1.17
N THR A 98 1.80 -1.42 1.98
CA THR A 98 1.91 -1.85 3.37
C THR A 98 1.41 -0.74 4.27
N ILE A 99 0.40 -1.04 5.08
CA ILE A 99 -0.33 -0.08 5.90
C ILE A 99 -0.16 -0.44 7.36
N ARG A 100 0.17 0.54 8.20
CA ARG A 100 0.24 0.37 9.65
C ARG A 100 -0.18 1.64 10.38
N ARG A 101 -0.62 1.50 11.63
CA ARG A 101 -0.88 2.64 12.53
C ARG A 101 0.27 2.74 13.55
N PRO A 102 1.31 3.54 13.26
CA PRO A 102 2.43 3.72 14.17
C PRO A 102 2.01 4.43 15.47
N GLY A 103 2.77 4.22 16.55
CA GLY A 103 2.68 5.09 17.72
C GLY A 103 3.15 6.52 17.40
N VAL A 104 2.75 7.53 18.19
CA VAL A 104 3.13 8.94 17.96
C VAL A 104 4.65 9.13 17.89
N GLU A 105 5.39 8.54 18.83
CA GLU A 105 6.86 8.65 18.85
C GLU A 105 7.52 7.90 17.69
N GLU A 106 6.92 6.80 17.26
CA GLU A 106 7.40 6.03 16.11
C GLU A 106 7.19 6.81 14.81
N THR A 107 6.00 7.39 14.63
CA THR A 107 5.69 8.28 13.49
C THR A 107 6.71 9.39 13.39
N ARG A 108 6.97 10.06 14.52
CA ARG A 108 7.96 11.12 14.61
C ARG A 108 9.36 10.61 14.28
N SER A 109 9.74 9.41 14.73
CA SER A 109 11.05 8.83 14.44
C SER A 109 11.20 8.44 12.97
N PHE A 110 10.16 7.88 12.37
CA PHE A 110 10.15 7.40 11.00
C PHE A 110 10.25 8.57 10.00
N LEU A 111 9.53 9.66 10.28
CA LEU A 111 9.51 10.85 9.43
C LEU A 111 10.63 11.85 9.75
N LYS A 112 11.49 11.55 10.72
CA LYS A 112 12.63 12.40 11.09
C LYS A 112 13.79 12.23 10.11
N ARG A 113 14.58 13.30 10.01
CA ARG A 113 15.73 13.59 9.12
C ARG A 113 16.87 12.56 9.01
N GLY A 114 16.75 11.34 9.54
CA GLY A 114 17.88 10.43 9.73
C GLY A 114 18.44 9.82 8.44
N ALA A 115 17.81 8.75 7.95
CA ALA A 115 18.42 7.87 6.95
C ALA A 115 18.52 8.48 5.54
N TYR A 116 17.58 9.35 5.14
CA TYR A 116 17.52 9.88 3.77
C TYR A 116 18.22 11.22 3.60
N SER A 117 18.76 11.80 4.68
CA SER A 117 19.42 13.11 4.63
C SER A 117 20.82 13.06 4.03
N SER A 118 21.51 11.92 4.12
CA SER A 118 22.85 11.73 3.56
C SER A 118 22.86 11.99 2.05
N GLY A 119 21.89 11.44 1.31
CA GLY A 119 21.78 11.69 -0.13
C GLY A 119 21.40 13.15 -0.47
N LEU A 120 20.54 13.80 0.32
CA LEU A 120 20.24 15.23 0.13
C LEU A 120 21.47 16.12 0.36
N LYS A 121 22.36 15.70 1.26
CA LYS A 121 23.61 16.40 1.61
C LYS A 121 24.83 15.93 0.83
N LEU A 122 24.69 15.00 -0.11
CA LEU A 122 25.82 14.38 -0.81
C LEU A 122 26.92 13.87 0.15
N ALA A 123 26.51 13.21 1.23
CA ALA A 123 27.38 12.58 2.23
C ALA A 123 27.39 11.06 2.05
N GLU A 124 28.25 10.33 2.77
CA GLU A 124 28.25 8.85 2.81
C GLU A 124 28.21 8.22 1.40
N ASP A 125 29.15 8.67 0.56
CA ASP A 125 29.38 8.24 -0.83
C ASP A 125 28.30 8.63 -1.87
N PHE A 126 27.22 9.31 -1.45
CA PHE A 126 26.26 9.89 -2.40
C PHE A 126 26.89 11.06 -3.16
N GLN A 127 27.29 10.83 -4.41
CA GLN A 127 28.05 11.81 -5.18
C GLN A 127 27.49 12.01 -6.60
N PHE A 128 26.64 11.11 -7.08
CA PHE A 128 26.07 11.19 -8.41
C PHE A 128 24.66 11.76 -8.34
N VAL A 129 24.43 12.86 -9.06
CA VAL A 129 23.14 13.57 -9.10
C VAL A 129 22.69 13.69 -10.55
N GLU A 130 21.47 13.23 -10.84
CA GLU A 130 20.79 13.45 -12.12
C GLU A 130 19.53 14.29 -11.87
N HIS A 131 19.38 15.41 -12.58
CA HIS A 131 18.16 16.20 -12.56
C HIS A 131 17.21 15.72 -13.67
N VAL A 132 16.04 15.22 -13.29
CA VAL A 132 15.02 14.79 -14.24
C VAL A 132 14.14 16.00 -14.59
N GLU A 133 14.64 16.84 -15.50
CA GLU A 133 14.04 18.14 -15.84
C GLU A 133 12.55 18.08 -16.17
N ALA A 134 12.12 17.07 -16.94
CA ALA A 134 10.72 16.90 -17.33
C ALA A 134 9.77 16.67 -16.14
N LYS A 135 10.30 16.28 -14.98
CA LYS A 135 9.54 15.96 -13.77
C LYS A 135 9.93 16.85 -12.57
N GLY A 136 11.02 17.61 -12.65
CA GLY A 136 11.44 18.56 -11.64
C GLY A 136 11.95 17.94 -10.33
N TYR A 137 12.49 16.72 -10.37
CA TYR A 137 13.09 16.05 -9.21
C TYR A 137 14.54 15.64 -9.48
N TYR A 138 15.26 15.28 -8.42
CA TYR A 138 16.66 14.87 -8.46
C TYR A 138 16.80 13.41 -8.06
N ARG A 139 17.49 12.62 -8.87
CA ARG A 139 17.98 11.29 -8.49
C ARG A 139 19.37 11.43 -7.88
N VAL A 140 19.62 10.72 -6.80
CA VAL A 140 20.94 10.67 -6.16
C VAL A 140 21.34 9.24 -5.90
N SER A 141 22.56 8.89 -6.27
CA SER A 141 23.12 7.55 -6.08
C SER A 141 24.58 7.60 -5.61
N GLN A 142 25.01 6.48 -5.05
CA GLN A 142 26.42 6.20 -4.75
C GLN A 142 27.17 5.72 -6.01
N ASP A 143 26.44 5.23 -7.03
CA ASP A 143 26.96 4.75 -8.31
C ASP A 143 26.59 5.70 -9.47
N PRO A 144 27.39 5.75 -10.54
CA PRO A 144 27.09 6.60 -11.69
C PRO A 144 25.84 6.13 -12.46
N PHE A 145 25.05 7.09 -12.95
CA PHE A 145 23.96 6.84 -13.89
C PHE A 145 24.52 6.54 -15.31
N PRO A 146 23.86 5.71 -16.13
CA PRO A 146 22.59 5.01 -15.89
C PRO A 146 22.76 3.61 -15.26
N ASP A 147 23.98 3.18 -14.94
CA ASP A 147 24.30 1.80 -14.54
C ASP A 147 24.01 1.52 -13.05
N ASN A 148 23.37 2.43 -12.35
CA ASN A 148 23.10 2.34 -10.92
C ASN A 148 21.90 1.41 -10.62
N ALA A 149 22.07 0.48 -9.69
CA ALA A 149 20.99 -0.42 -9.29
C ALA A 149 19.99 0.24 -8.32
N PHE A 150 20.43 1.25 -7.57
CA PHE A 150 19.65 1.93 -6.52
C PHE A 150 19.85 3.46 -6.58
N TRP A 151 18.79 4.21 -6.29
CA TRP A 151 18.85 5.67 -6.16
C TRP A 151 17.74 6.21 -5.26
N ASN A 152 17.99 7.37 -4.66
CA ASN A 152 17.03 8.15 -3.90
C ASN A 152 16.48 9.28 -4.76
N ILE A 153 15.20 9.62 -4.61
CA ILE A 153 14.55 10.71 -5.33
C ILE A 153 14.21 11.85 -4.37
N TYR A 154 14.60 13.07 -4.73
CA TYR A 154 14.42 14.28 -3.93
C TYR A 154 13.69 15.38 -4.70
N LYS A 155 12.83 16.13 -3.98
CA LYS A 155 12.12 17.33 -4.49
C LYS A 155 13.03 18.56 -4.56
N ILE A 156 14.06 18.59 -3.70
CA ILE A 156 14.96 19.71 -3.50
C ILE A 156 16.32 19.32 -4.07
N LYS A 157 17.02 20.30 -4.65
CA LYS A 157 18.37 20.10 -5.16
C LYS A 157 19.29 19.58 -4.05
N PRO A 158 19.97 18.44 -4.24
CA PRO A 158 20.99 17.95 -3.34
C PRO A 158 22.23 18.86 -3.34
N ASP A 159 22.78 19.14 -2.17
CA ASP A 159 23.94 20.01 -1.99
C ASP A 159 24.62 19.73 -0.63
N PRO A 160 25.97 19.77 -0.52
CA PRO A 160 26.68 19.59 0.75
C PRO A 160 26.26 20.55 1.87
N GLU A 161 25.83 21.76 1.50
CA GLU A 161 25.37 22.80 2.43
C GLU A 161 23.84 22.78 2.63
N GLN A 162 23.15 21.80 2.05
CA GLN A 162 21.70 21.73 2.07
C GLN A 162 21.16 21.62 3.51
N ARG A 163 20.26 22.55 3.85
CA ARG A 163 19.48 22.46 5.09
C ARG A 163 18.40 21.39 4.91
N VAL A 164 18.45 20.36 5.75
CA VAL A 164 17.49 19.24 5.72
C VAL A 164 16.19 19.68 6.42
N PRO A 165 15.04 19.69 5.71
CA PRO A 165 13.73 19.94 6.32
C PRO A 165 13.43 18.96 7.45
N GLU A 166 12.48 19.29 8.32
CA GLU A 166 12.19 18.45 9.48
C GLU A 166 11.47 17.15 9.12
N MET A 167 10.53 17.25 8.18
CA MET A 167 9.69 16.14 7.75
C MET A 167 10.26 15.53 6.48
N LEU A 168 10.34 14.19 6.46
CA LEU A 168 10.80 13.43 5.30
C LEU A 168 10.06 13.81 4.00
N ASN A 169 8.73 13.91 4.07
CA ASN A 169 7.85 14.17 2.92
C ASN A 169 8.04 15.55 2.29
N ASP A 170 8.74 16.47 2.95
CA ASP A 170 9.03 17.81 2.43
C ASP A 170 10.17 17.80 1.41
N TYR A 171 11.04 16.77 1.43
CA TYR A 171 12.22 16.73 0.56
C TYR A 171 12.43 15.41 -0.17
N PHE A 172 11.92 14.30 0.35
CA PHE A 172 12.12 12.96 -0.20
C PHE A 172 10.84 12.47 -0.89
N LEU A 173 11.01 11.86 -2.06
CA LEU A 173 9.93 11.27 -2.87
C LEU A 173 9.90 9.75 -2.77
N GLY A 174 11.05 9.10 -2.62
CA GLY A 174 11.15 7.64 -2.50
C GLY A 174 12.53 7.11 -2.85
N ALA A 175 12.72 5.82 -2.58
CA ALA A 175 13.92 5.07 -2.96
C ALA A 175 13.57 4.07 -4.06
N CYS A 176 14.33 4.08 -5.15
CA CYS A 176 14.07 3.29 -6.32
C CYS A 176 15.19 2.31 -6.60
N SER A 177 14.85 1.21 -7.25
CA SER A 177 15.80 0.26 -7.76
C SER A 177 15.41 -0.25 -9.13
N MET A 178 16.41 -0.67 -9.90
CA MET A 178 16.16 -1.47 -11.09
C MET A 178 15.74 -2.88 -10.68
N SER A 179 14.75 -3.44 -11.39
CA SER A 179 14.35 -4.84 -11.28
C SER A 179 14.51 -5.52 -12.62
N SER A 180 14.71 -6.84 -12.64
CA SER A 180 14.74 -7.60 -13.89
C SER A 180 13.37 -7.65 -14.59
N ILE A 181 12.28 -7.33 -13.87
CA ILE A 181 10.91 -7.40 -14.35
C ILE A 181 10.38 -6.01 -14.77
N TYR A 182 10.87 -4.95 -14.16
CA TYR A 182 10.38 -3.58 -14.35
C TYR A 182 11.54 -2.59 -14.48
N PRO A 183 11.45 -1.58 -15.36
CA PRO A 183 12.53 -0.62 -15.62
C PRO A 183 12.98 0.12 -14.35
N SER A 184 12.04 0.50 -13.49
CA SER A 184 12.33 0.96 -12.13
C SER A 184 11.11 0.76 -11.22
N VAL A 185 11.38 0.35 -9.98
CA VAL A 185 10.37 0.24 -8.93
C VAL A 185 10.81 1.07 -7.74
N CYS A 186 9.89 1.86 -7.20
CA CYS A 186 10.13 2.78 -6.11
C CYS A 186 9.31 2.41 -4.89
N ASN A 187 9.95 2.51 -3.73
CA ASN A 187 9.32 2.45 -2.42
C ASN A 187 9.15 3.89 -1.92
N ILE A 188 7.92 4.22 -1.56
CA ILE A 188 7.52 5.53 -1.05
C ILE A 188 6.98 5.32 0.34
N ASP A 189 7.53 6.00 1.33
CA ASP A 189 6.95 6.03 2.66
C ASP A 189 6.26 7.37 2.89
N ILE A 190 4.99 7.32 3.27
CA ILE A 190 4.16 8.50 3.39
C ILE A 190 3.20 8.36 4.57
N GLN A 191 3.01 9.46 5.29
CA GLN A 191 2.01 9.54 6.35
C GLN A 191 0.72 10.07 5.75
N GLN A 192 -0.37 9.34 5.99
CA GLN A 192 -1.72 9.75 5.63
C GLN A 192 -2.60 9.63 6.88
N GLN A 193 -3.05 10.76 7.41
CA GLN A 193 -3.71 10.82 8.72
C GLN A 193 -2.85 10.16 9.82
N ASP A 194 -3.39 9.13 10.48
CA ASP A 194 -2.75 8.34 11.53
C ASP A 194 -2.14 7.01 11.01
N TYR A 195 -2.06 6.84 9.69
CA TYR A 195 -1.43 5.71 9.04
C TYR A 195 -0.05 6.09 8.50
N LEU A 196 0.89 5.16 8.60
CA LEU A 196 2.05 5.12 7.73
C LEU A 196 1.75 4.12 6.60
N ILE A 197 1.86 4.60 5.37
CA ILE A 197 1.63 3.83 4.16
C ILE A 197 2.97 3.75 3.43
N GLN A 198 3.43 2.54 3.19
CA GLN A 198 4.55 2.27 2.30
C GLN A 198 3.98 1.76 0.97
N LEU A 199 4.24 2.50 -0.11
CA LEU A 199 3.77 2.19 -1.45
C LEU A 199 4.92 1.65 -2.28
N GLN A 200 4.65 0.61 -3.08
CA GLN A 200 5.55 0.15 -4.12
C GLN A 200 4.91 0.47 -5.48
N THR A 201 5.58 1.31 -6.27
CA THR A 201 5.04 1.83 -7.54
C THR A 201 6.15 2.08 -8.56
N PRO A 202 5.87 2.12 -9.87
CA PRO A 202 6.87 2.53 -10.86
C PRO A 202 7.30 3.97 -10.63
N GLU A 203 8.53 4.29 -11.01
CA GLU A 203 9.03 5.66 -10.88
C GLU A 203 8.21 6.70 -11.65
N THR A 204 7.55 6.29 -12.75
CA THR A 204 6.66 7.18 -13.52
C THR A 204 5.54 7.76 -12.66
N ASN A 205 5.17 7.06 -11.57
CA ASN A 205 4.10 7.43 -10.65
C ASN A 205 4.63 8.08 -9.35
N ILE A 206 5.94 8.33 -9.23
CA ILE A 206 6.56 8.83 -7.98
C ILE A 206 5.94 10.14 -7.48
N LEU A 207 5.54 11.02 -8.41
CA LEU A 207 4.93 12.31 -8.06
C LEU A 207 3.48 12.18 -7.58
N LEU A 208 2.85 11.02 -7.77
CA LEU A 208 1.47 10.74 -7.34
C LEU A 208 1.40 10.22 -5.90
N GLN A 209 2.48 10.35 -5.11
CA GLN A 209 2.56 9.76 -3.78
C GLN A 209 1.38 10.13 -2.86
N GLN A 210 0.89 11.37 -2.93
CA GLN A 210 -0.21 11.84 -2.08
C GLN A 210 -1.55 11.27 -2.56
N GLU A 211 -1.78 11.27 -3.87
CA GLU A 211 -2.97 10.74 -4.52
C GLU A 211 -3.08 9.23 -4.30
N LEU A 212 -1.97 8.51 -4.40
CA LEU A 212 -1.90 7.07 -4.13
C LEU A 212 -2.11 6.76 -2.65
N ALA A 213 -1.53 7.56 -1.74
CA ALA A 213 -1.77 7.41 -0.30
C ALA A 213 -3.24 7.67 0.05
N GLN A 214 -3.86 8.68 -0.57
CA GLN A 214 -5.28 8.98 -0.40
C GLN A 214 -6.16 7.85 -0.93
N PHE A 215 -5.86 7.31 -2.12
CA PHE A 215 -6.57 6.14 -2.66
C PHE A 215 -6.53 4.95 -1.70
N VAL A 216 -5.36 4.62 -1.15
CA VAL A 216 -5.22 3.53 -0.17
C VAL A 216 -6.01 3.83 1.11
N TYR A 217 -5.97 5.06 1.59
CA TYR A 217 -6.74 5.49 2.75
C TYR A 217 -8.26 5.36 2.53
N ASP A 218 -8.76 5.77 1.36
CA ASP A 218 -10.19 5.67 1.04
C ASP A 218 -10.66 4.21 1.00
N LYS A 219 -9.81 3.30 0.50
CA LYS A 219 -10.07 1.85 0.55
C LYS A 219 -10.12 1.32 1.98
N LEU A 220 -9.22 1.76 2.85
CA LEU A 220 -9.26 1.39 4.28
C LEU A 220 -10.55 1.85 4.95
N GLN A 221 -11.01 3.07 4.70
CA GLN A 221 -12.26 3.59 5.24
C GLN A 221 -13.45 2.75 4.76
N GLN A 222 -13.51 2.43 3.46
CA GLN A 222 -14.54 1.55 2.91
C GLN A 222 -14.56 0.17 3.58
N TRP A 223 -13.38 -0.42 3.81
CA TRP A 223 -13.27 -1.73 4.47
C TRP A 223 -13.61 -1.69 5.96
N GLN A 224 -13.39 -0.56 6.62
CA GLN A 224 -13.78 -0.32 8.01
C GLN A 224 -15.31 -0.21 8.14
N ASP A 225 -15.94 0.56 7.25
CA ASP A 225 -17.39 0.76 7.21
C ASP A 225 -18.12 -0.55 6.92
N ASN A 226 -17.64 -1.33 5.94
CA ASN A 226 -18.19 -2.64 5.60
C ASN A 226 -18.11 -3.65 6.75
N CYS A 227 -17.14 -3.49 7.65
CA CYS A 227 -16.97 -4.36 8.81
C CYS A 227 -17.90 -3.99 9.97
N SER A 228 -18.30 -2.72 10.08
CA SER A 228 -19.20 -2.23 11.13
C SER A 228 -20.68 -2.47 10.79
N ALA A 229 -20.99 -2.65 9.50
CA ALA A 229 -22.33 -2.96 9.00
C ALA A 229 -22.69 -4.46 9.02
N GLN A 230 -21.76 -5.34 9.43
CA GLN A 230 -21.95 -6.79 9.58
C GLN A 230 -22.15 -7.19 11.04
#